data_AF-A0A832B3N4-F1
#
_entry.id   AF-A0A832B3N4-F1
#
_cell.length_a   1.000
_cell.length_b   1.000
_cell.length_c   1.000
_cell.angle_alpha   90.00
_cell.angle_beta   90.00
_cell.angle_gamma   90.00
#
_symmetry.space_group_name_H-M   'P 1'
#
loop_
_entity.id
_entity.type
_entity.pdbx_description
1 polymer ?
#
loop_
_entity_poly.entity_id
_entity_poly.type
_entity_poly.pdbx_seq_one_letter_code
_entity_poly.pdbx_strand_id
1 'polypeptide(L)'
;MPRLQVYLPDELYRLVKERELPASELLQSAVRAELRRLELLEATDRYLSELVDEVGEPSPASVARAERLARRVQGTDVEAPKAS
;
A
#
# COMPACT_ATOMS: atom_id res chain seq x y z
N MET A 1 0.29 5.08 -32.35
CA MET A 1 0.74 5.31 -30.95
C MET A 1 2.18 5.80 -30.96
N PRO A 2 2.60 6.67 -30.02
CA PRO A 2 4.00 7.09 -29.90
C PRO A 2 4.88 5.88 -29.57
N ARG A 3 6.11 5.86 -30.11
CA ARG A 3 7.09 4.80 -29.85
C ARG A 3 8.01 5.21 -28.72
N LEU A 4 8.05 4.41 -27.66
CA LEU A 4 8.99 4.55 -26.56
C LEU A 4 10.07 3.47 -26.68
N GLN A 5 11.35 3.85 -26.57
CA GLN A 5 12.47 2.92 -26.45
C GLN A 5 12.93 2.92 -24.99
N VAL A 6 13.04 1.74 -24.39
CA VAL A 6 13.45 1.56 -22.99
C VAL A 6 14.56 0.52 -22.91
N TYR A 7 15.50 0.76 -22.00
CA TYR A 7 16.53 -0.21 -21.66
C TYR A 7 16.00 -1.15 -20.58
N LEU A 8 16.09 -2.45 -20.82
CA LEU A 8 15.82 -3.47 -19.82
C LEU A 8 17.15 -3.97 -19.24
N PRO A 9 17.24 -4.17 -17.91
CA PRO A 9 18.30 -4.96 -17.32
C PRO A 9 18.43 -6.32 -18.00
N ASP A 10 19.66 -6.81 -18.17
CA ASP A 10 19.96 -8.04 -18.93
C ASP A 10 19.19 -9.27 -18.43
N GLU A 11 18.96 -9.36 -17.13
CA GLU A 11 18.16 -10.43 -16.52
C GLU A 11 16.71 -10.41 -17.04
N LEU A 12 16.06 -9.24 -17.01
CA LEU A 12 14.69 -9.09 -17.48
C LEU A 12 14.58 -9.30 -18.99
N TYR A 13 15.58 -8.84 -19.74
CA TYR A 13 15.64 -9.09 -21.18
C TYR A 13 15.71 -10.59 -21.49
N ARG A 14 16.58 -11.34 -20.80
CA ARG A 14 16.67 -12.80 -20.94
C ARG A 14 15.34 -13.48 -20.63
N LEU A 15 14.72 -13.14 -19.50
CA LEU A 15 13.44 -13.72 -19.10
C LEU A 15 12.32 -13.45 -20.12
N VAL A 16 12.23 -12.22 -20.64
CA VAL A 16 11.25 -11.88 -21.69
C VAL A 16 11.47 -12.70 -22.95
N LYS A 17 12.73 -12.93 -23.33
CA LYS A 17 13.07 -13.73 -24.51
C LYS A 17 12.82 -15.22 -24.33
N GLU A 18 13.28 -15.80 -23.23
CA GLU A 18 13.13 -17.22 -22.91
C GLU A 18 11.66 -17.64 -22.77
N ARG A 19 10.80 -16.72 -22.31
CA ARG A 19 9.37 -16.95 -22.11
C ARG A 19 8.50 -16.41 -23.24
N GLU A 20 9.11 -15.88 -24.30
CA GLU A 20 8.43 -15.31 -25.48
C GLU A 20 7.35 -14.26 -25.12
N LEU A 21 7.61 -13.44 -24.11
CA LEU A 21 6.62 -12.49 -23.60
C LEU A 21 6.41 -11.31 -24.55
N PRO A 22 5.15 -10.85 -24.74
CA PRO A 22 4.86 -9.64 -25.51
C PRO A 22 5.29 -8.39 -24.72
N ALA A 23 6.57 -8.02 -24.84
CA ALA A 23 7.20 -6.98 -24.04
C ALA A 23 6.44 -5.64 -24.05
N SER A 24 5.87 -5.25 -25.20
CA SER A 24 5.11 -4.01 -25.32
C SER A 24 3.80 -4.03 -24.53
N GLU A 25 3.06 -5.15 -24.56
CA GLU A 25 1.80 -5.29 -23.81
C GLU A 25 2.06 -5.41 -22.31
N LEU A 26 3.13 -6.14 -21.95
CA LEU A 26 3.56 -6.26 -20.56
C LEU A 26 3.92 -4.90 -19.98
N LEU A 27 4.72 -4.10 -20.70
CA LEU A 27 5.09 -2.75 -20.28
C LEU A 27 3.88 -1.83 -20.19
N GLN A 28 2.97 -1.88 -21.16
CA GLN A 28 1.73 -1.09 -21.11
C GLN A 28 0.88 -1.44 -19.89
N SER A 29 0.76 -2.73 -19.58
CA SER A 29 -0.01 -3.22 -18.43
C SER A 29 0.64 -2.78 -17.12
N ALA A 30 1.97 -2.91 -17.01
CA ALA A 30 2.73 -2.47 -15.85
C ALA A 30 2.60 -0.96 -15.62
N VAL A 31 2.73 -0.14 -16.67
CA VAL A 31 2.56 1.32 -16.58
C VAL A 31 1.15 1.68 -16.12
N ARG A 32 0.11 1.05 -16.66
CA ARG A 32 -1.28 1.29 -16.21
C ARG A 32 -1.47 0.92 -14.73
N ALA A 33 -0.91 -0.21 -14.31
CA ALA A 33 -1.00 -0.65 -12.92
C ALA A 33 -0.31 0.33 -11.97
N GLU A 34 0.88 0.83 -12.31
CA GLU A 34 1.59 1.80 -11.45
C GLU A 34 0.88 3.15 -11.42
N LEU A 35 0.40 3.65 -12.56
CA LEU A 35 -0.39 4.90 -12.57
C LEU A 35 -1.63 4.77 -11.69
N ARG A 36 -2.34 3.64 -11.78
CA ARG A 36 -3.50 3.39 -10.92
C ARG A 36 -3.12 3.31 -9.44
N ARG A 37 -1.97 2.73 -9.12
CA ARG A 37 -1.46 2.67 -7.75
C ARG A 37 -1.18 4.08 -7.21
N LEU A 38 -0.53 4.93 -8.00
CA LEU A 38 -0.24 6.31 -7.63
C LEU A 38 -1.52 7.12 -7.42
N GLU A 39 -2.50 7.02 -8.31
CA GLU A 39 -3.81 7.67 -8.15
C GLU A 39 -4.50 7.28 -6.84
N LEU A 40 -4.44 5.99 -6.46
CA LEU A 40 -5.04 5.50 -5.21
C LEU A 40 -4.30 6.02 -3.98
N LEU A 41 -2.97 6.13 -4.05
CA LEU A 41 -2.18 6.72 -2.96
C LEU A 41 -2.52 8.20 -2.80
N GLU A 42 -2.55 8.96 -3.89
CA GLU A 42 -2.93 10.38 -3.85
C GLU A 42 -4.36 10.58 -3.32
N ALA A 43 -5.30 9.71 -3.70
CA ALA A 43 -6.65 9.74 -3.17
C ALA A 43 -6.70 9.40 -1.67
N THR A 44 -5.86 8.47 -1.22
CA THR A 44 -5.73 8.10 0.20
C THR A 44 -5.14 9.26 1.01
N ASP A 45 -4.09 9.90 0.52
CA ASP A 45 -3.46 11.04 1.18
C ASP A 45 -4.45 12.21 1.32
N ARG A 46 -5.21 12.50 0.25
CA ARG A 46 -6.27 13.51 0.29
C ARG A 46 -7.34 13.17 1.33
N TYR A 47 -7.83 11.93 1.32
CA TYR A 47 -8.83 11.47 2.28
C TYR A 47 -8.33 11.57 3.73
N LEU A 48 -7.08 11.18 3.99
CA LEU A 48 -6.50 11.28 5.33
C LEU A 48 -6.36 12.74 5.77
N SER A 49 -5.95 13.63 4.88
CA SER A 49 -5.90 15.08 5.16
C SER A 49 -7.27 15.63 5.51
N GLU A 50 -8.29 15.34 4.69
CA GLU A 50 -9.67 15.79 4.95
C GLU A 50 -10.21 15.25 6.28
N LEU A 51 -9.90 13.99 6.60
CA LEU A 51 -10.32 13.37 7.86
C LEU A 51 -9.64 14.01 9.07
N VAL A 52 -8.34 14.30 8.99
CA VAL A 52 -7.60 15.00 10.05
C VAL A 52 -8.14 16.43 10.23
N ASP A 53 -8.49 17.12 9.15
CA ASP A 53 -9.11 18.45 9.24
C ASP A 53 -10.50 18.38 9.91
N GLU A 54 -11.27 17.31 9.69
CA GLU A 54 -12.58 17.11 10.29
C GLU A 54 -12.51 16.75 11.78
N VAL A 55 -11.64 15.82 12.16
CA VAL A 55 -11.65 15.20 13.51
C VAL A 55 -10.46 15.58 14.39
N GLY A 56 -9.45 16.25 13.82
CA GLY A 56 -8.18 16.57 14.44
C GLY A 56 -7.17 15.41 14.43
N GLU A 57 -5.90 15.75 14.65
CA GLU A 57 -4.80 14.78 14.75
C GLU A 57 -5.00 13.82 15.93
N PRO A 58 -4.77 12.50 15.75
CA PRO A 58 -4.89 11.53 16.83
C PRO A 58 -3.82 11.75 17.90
N SER A 59 -4.26 12.05 19.12
CA SER A 59 -3.34 12.16 20.26
C SER A 59 -2.72 10.79 20.63
N PRO A 60 -1.51 10.75 21.21
CA PRO A 60 -0.90 9.50 21.69
C PRO A 60 -1.79 8.73 22.67
N ALA A 61 -2.56 9.43 23.51
CA ALA A 61 -3.51 8.81 24.43
C ALA A 61 -4.70 8.15 23.70
N SER A 62 -5.20 8.79 22.64
CA SER A 62 -6.26 8.24 21.78
C SER A 62 -5.78 6.99 21.06
N VAL A 63 -4.56 7.00 20.51
CA VAL A 63 -3.93 5.84 19.86
C VAL A 63 -3.77 4.69 20.85
N ALA A 64 -3.19 4.94 22.03
CA ALA A 64 -3.01 3.91 23.06
C ALA A 64 -4.35 3.31 23.53
N ARG A 65 -5.42 4.11 23.58
CA ARG A 65 -6.78 3.63 23.88
C ARG A 65 -7.33 2.76 22.75
N ALA A 66 -7.16 3.18 21.50
CA ALA A 66 -7.61 2.43 20.33
C ALA A 66 -6.90 1.07 20.22
N GLU A 67 -5.60 1.01 20.47
CA GLU A 67 -4.85 -0.26 20.50
C GLU A 67 -5.34 -1.22 21.58
N ARG A 68 -5.60 -0.73 22.80
CA ARG A 68 -6.20 -1.56 23.87
C ARG A 68 -7.56 -2.10 23.46
N LEU A 69 -8.38 -1.27 22.82
CA LEU A 69 -9.68 -1.71 22.31
C LEU A 69 -9.53 -2.79 21.23
N ALA A 70 -8.60 -2.62 20.29
CA ALA A 70 -8.34 -3.59 19.23
C ALA A 70 -7.89 -4.95 19.79
N ARG A 71 -6.98 -4.96 20.78
CA ARG A 71 -6.54 -6.19 21.46
C ARG A 71 -7.70 -6.91 22.17
N ARG A 72 -8.58 -6.15 22.84
CA ARG A 72 -9.80 -6.72 23.45
C ARG A 72 -10.70 -7.39 22.43
N VAL A 73 -10.96 -6.72 21.30
CA VAL A 73 -11.84 -7.25 20.23
C VAL A 73 -11.22 -8.49 19.58
N GLN A 74 -9.90 -8.54 19.45
CA GLN A 74 -9.17 -9.71 18.93
C GLN A 74 -9.04 -10.85 19.96
N GLY A 75 -9.47 -10.65 21.21
CA GLY A 75 -9.33 -11.64 22.28
C GLY A 75 -7.88 -11.87 22.74
N THR A 76 -6.99 -10.91 22.48
CA THR A 76 -5.55 -10.99 22.82
C THR A 76 -5.20 -10.19 24.09
N ASP A 77 -6.20 -9.60 24.76
CA ASP A 77 -6.05 -9.03 26.09
C ASP A 77 -5.82 -10.16 27.11
N VAL A 78 -4.54 -10.46 27.41
CA VAL A 78 -4.18 -11.32 28.53
C VAL A 78 -4.34 -10.49 29.81
N GLU A 79 -5.43 -10.71 30.54
CA GLU A 79 -5.56 -10.22 31.92
C GLU A 79 -4.40 -10.78 32.75
N ALA A 80 -3.55 -9.90 33.28
CA ALA A 80 -2.55 -10.29 34.28
C ALA A 80 -3.27 -10.90 35.49
N PRO A 81 -2.79 -12.04 36.04
CA PRO A 81 -3.46 -12.70 37.16
C PRO A 81 -3.47 -11.77 38.38
N LYS A 82 -4.65 -11.54 38.95
CA LYS A 82 -4.79 -10.89 40.26
C LYS A 82 -4.17 -11.83 41.29
N ALA A 83 -3.02 -11.43 41.85
CA ALA A 83 -2.45 -12.08 43.01
C ALA A 83 -3.31 -11.76 44.25
N SER A 84 -3.81 -12.81 44.89
CA SER A 84 -4.40 -12.82 46.23
C SER A 84 -3.38 -12.51 47.31
#